data_AF-A0A925EXR2-F1
#
_entry.id   AF-A0A925EXR2-F1
#
_cell.length_a   1.000
_cell.length_b   1.000
_cell.length_c   1.000
_cell.angle_alpha   90.00
_cell.angle_beta   90.00
_cell.angle_gamma   90.00
#
_symmetry.space_group_name_H-M   'P 1'
#
loop_
_entity.id
_entity.type
_entity.pdbx_description
1 polymer ?
#
loop_
_entity_poly.entity_id
_entity_poly.type
_entity_poly.pdbx_seq_one_letter_code
_entity_poly.pdbx_strand_id
1 'polypeptide(L)'
;MPKGNPNPKTEHFAEKRGQRPRLDNQTVAMRMSESTREALESIAVQYSCLYGGKPWIAGLLAKIGSGELLVLPAPPASPSASSSQHS
;
A
#
# COMPACT_ATOMS: atom_id res chain seq x y z
N MET A 1 28.89 -50.81 -21.49
CA MET A 1 27.67 -50.09 -21.88
C MET A 1 26.90 -49.74 -20.60
N PRO A 2 26.71 -48.47 -20.21
CA PRO A 2 25.91 -48.17 -19.03
C PRO A 2 24.42 -48.20 -19.37
N LYS A 3 23.65 -48.98 -18.61
CA LYS A 3 22.18 -49.03 -18.66
C LYS A 3 21.62 -47.78 -17.96
N GLY A 4 20.97 -46.90 -18.71
CA GLY A 4 20.16 -45.82 -18.14
C GLY A 4 18.97 -46.40 -17.38
N ASN A 5 18.73 -45.89 -16.17
CA ASN A 5 17.61 -46.28 -15.33
C ASN A 5 16.40 -45.38 -15.67
N PRO A 6 15.30 -45.89 -16.27
CA PRO A 6 14.13 -45.07 -16.55
C PRO A 6 13.29 -45.00 -15.28
N ASN A 7 13.39 -43.91 -14.53
CA ASN A 7 12.54 -43.68 -13.38
C ASN A 7 11.19 -43.10 -13.86
N PRO A 8 10.05 -43.81 -13.73
CA PRO A 8 8.77 -43.44 -14.34
C PRO A 8 7.97 -42.38 -13.56
N LYS A 9 8.60 -41.58 -12.70
CA LYS A 9 7.91 -40.71 -11.72
C LYS A 9 8.03 -39.20 -12.00
N THR A 10 8.47 -38.79 -13.18
CA THR A 10 8.70 -37.37 -13.49
C THR A 10 7.61 -36.69 -14.32
N GLU A 11 6.64 -37.42 -14.88
CA GLU A 11 5.70 -36.84 -15.85
C GLU A 11 4.63 -35.94 -15.22
N HIS A 12 4.19 -36.20 -13.97
CA HIS A 12 3.16 -35.37 -13.33
C HIS A 12 3.67 -34.08 -12.65
N PHE A 13 4.98 -33.83 -12.62
CA PHE A 13 5.56 -32.65 -11.96
C PHE A 13 5.82 -31.48 -12.91
N ALA A 14 5.59 -31.65 -14.22
CA ALA A 14 5.83 -30.63 -15.24
C ALA A 14 4.64 -29.66 -15.43
N GLU A 15 3.41 -30.08 -15.15
CA GLU A 15 2.21 -29.35 -15.58
C GLU A 15 1.81 -28.15 -14.72
N LYS A 16 2.47 -27.90 -13.58
CA LYS A 16 2.13 -26.75 -12.70
C LYS A 16 3.31 -25.89 -12.25
N ARG A 17 4.48 -26.02 -12.88
CA ARG A 17 5.59 -25.09 -12.63
C ARG A 17 5.40 -23.84 -13.48
N GLY A 18 4.84 -22.77 -12.89
CA GLY A 18 5.04 -21.42 -13.42
C GLY A 18 3.82 -20.55 -13.66
N GLN A 19 2.59 -21.00 -13.37
CA GLN A 19 1.45 -20.08 -13.36
C GLN A 19 1.49 -19.22 -12.09
N ARG A 20 2.27 -18.11 -12.15
CA ARG A 20 2.08 -17.01 -11.20
C ARG A 20 0.62 -16.57 -11.30
N PRO A 21 -0.14 -16.56 -10.19
CA PRO A 21 -1.49 -16.04 -10.23
C PRO A 21 -1.44 -14.61 -10.79
N ARG A 22 -2.22 -14.36 -11.85
CA ARG A 22 -2.37 -13.01 -12.39
C ARG A 22 -3.12 -12.22 -11.34
N LEU A 23 -2.41 -11.34 -10.63
CA LEU A 23 -3.04 -10.33 -9.80
C LEU A 23 -3.72 -9.34 -10.75
N ASP A 24 -5.05 -9.37 -10.78
CA ASP A 24 -5.88 -8.45 -11.57
C ASP A 24 -5.90 -7.08 -10.87
N ASN A 25 -4.74 -6.42 -10.88
CA ASN A 25 -4.55 -5.14 -10.24
C ASN A 25 -5.03 -4.05 -11.19
N GLN A 26 -6.19 -3.45 -10.90
CA GLN A 26 -6.60 -2.23 -11.60
C GLN A 26 -5.66 -1.09 -11.22
N THR A 27 -4.97 -0.54 -12.22
CA THR A 27 -4.08 0.61 -12.03
C THR A 27 -4.82 1.87 -12.42
N VAL A 28 -4.92 2.82 -11.49
CA VAL A 28 -5.52 4.14 -11.72
C VAL A 28 -4.43 5.20 -11.65
N ALA A 29 -4.30 6.02 -12.69
CA ALA A 29 -3.39 7.17 -12.69
C ALA A 29 -4.08 8.38 -12.04
N MET A 30 -3.48 8.92 -10.98
CA MET A 30 -3.97 10.12 -10.30
C MET A 30 -2.99 11.27 -10.50
N ARG A 31 -3.49 12.43 -10.93
CA ARG A 31 -2.71 13.68 -10.97
C ARG A 31 -2.97 14.45 -9.68
N MET A 32 -1.91 14.96 -9.07
CA MET A 32 -1.95 15.81 -7.88
C MET A 32 -0.75 16.76 -7.88
N SER A 33 -0.81 17.81 -7.07
CA SER A 33 0.36 18.67 -6.85
C SER A 33 1.44 17.93 -6.07
N GLU A 34 2.67 18.41 -6.18
CA GLU A 34 3.82 17.89 -5.42
C GLU A 34 3.57 18.00 -3.90
N SER A 35 3.08 19.15 -3.43
CA SER A 35 2.76 19.36 -2.02
C SER A 35 1.74 18.37 -1.46
N THR A 36 0.69 18.05 -2.22
CA THR A 36 -0.30 17.04 -1.80
C THR A 36 0.32 15.65 -1.76
N ARG A 37 1.16 15.33 -2.75
CA ARG A 37 1.87 14.05 -2.80
C ARG A 37 2.77 13.88 -1.57
N GLU A 38 3.60 14.87 -1.26
CA GLU A 38 4.50 14.85 -0.10
C GLU A 38 3.73 14.69 1.21
N ALA A 39 2.61 15.41 1.37
CA ALA A 39 1.75 15.26 2.54
C ALA A 39 1.22 13.83 2.69
N LEU A 40 0.73 13.23 1.59
CA LEU A 40 0.25 11.84 1.59
C LEU A 40 1.37 10.82 1.85
N GLU A 41 2.58 11.05 1.31
CA GLU A 41 3.75 10.21 1.57
C GLU A 41 4.16 10.28 3.04
N SER A 42 4.14 11.47 3.65
CA SER A 42 4.40 11.65 5.08
C SER A 42 3.40 10.88 5.95
N ILE A 43 2.10 10.98 5.64
CA ILE A 43 1.05 10.22 6.34
C ILE A 43 1.26 8.71 6.14
N ALA A 44 1.59 8.28 4.92
CA ALA A 44 1.85 6.87 4.65
C ALA A 44 3.00 6.32 5.52
N VAL A 45 4.06 7.10 5.75
CA VAL A 45 5.14 6.72 6.68
C VAL A 45 4.63 6.60 8.11
N GLN A 46 3.84 7.56 8.60
CA GLN A 46 3.31 7.55 9.96
C GLN A 46 2.47 6.30 10.26
N TYR A 47 1.71 5.83 9.27
CA TYR A 47 0.88 4.62 9.38
C TYR A 47 1.55 3.34 8.85
N SER A 48 2.87 3.35 8.69
CA SER A 48 3.66 2.20 8.20
C SER A 48 3.17 1.62 6.86
N CYS A 49 2.59 2.46 6.00
CA CYS A 49 2.14 2.10 4.66
C CYS A 49 3.31 2.22 3.68
N LEU A 50 4.16 1.17 3.66
CA LEU A 50 5.38 1.14 2.86
C LEU A 50 5.35 -0.01 1.85
N TYR A 51 5.97 0.21 0.69
CA TYR A 51 6.23 -0.82 -0.31
C TYR A 51 7.69 -0.77 -0.73
N GLY A 52 8.43 -1.85 -0.49
CA GLY A 52 9.88 -1.89 -0.75
C GLY A 52 10.66 -0.83 0.03
N GLY A 53 10.23 -0.48 1.25
CA GLY A 53 10.86 0.54 2.10
C GLY A 53 10.55 1.99 1.70
N LYS A 54 9.68 2.22 0.71
CA LYS A 54 9.27 3.57 0.28
C LYS A 54 7.82 3.85 0.68
N PRO A 55 7.46 5.12 0.93
CA PRO A 55 6.06 5.51 1.16
C PRO A 55 5.17 5.02 0.02
N TRP A 56 4.04 4.39 0.37
CA TRP A 56 3.14 3.79 -0.61
C TRP A 56 1.71 4.32 -0.45
N ILE A 57 1.39 5.35 -1.22
CA ILE A 57 0.09 6.04 -1.19
C ILE A 57 -1.07 5.07 -1.49
N ALA A 58 -0.92 4.16 -2.45
CA ALA A 58 -2.01 3.21 -2.76
C ALA A 58 -2.31 2.27 -1.56
N GLY A 59 -1.29 1.90 -0.78
CA GLY A 59 -1.48 1.13 0.45
C GLY A 59 -2.22 1.92 1.52
N LEU A 60 -1.89 3.20 1.68
CA LEU A 60 -2.62 4.12 2.56
C LEU A 60 -4.10 4.23 2.15
N LEU A 61 -4.38 4.46 0.86
CA LEU A 61 -5.74 4.53 0.33
C LEU A 61 -6.50 3.21 0.45
N ALA A 62 -5.81 2.07 0.28
CA ALA A 62 -6.41 0.75 0.47
C ALA A 62 -6.86 0.54 1.93
N LYS A 63 -6.04 0.97 2.91
CA LYS A 63 -6.42 0.90 4.33
C LYS A 63 -7.60 1.82 4.68
N ILE A 64 -7.69 2.97 4.03
CA ILE A 64 -8.86 3.86 4.16
C ILE A 64 -10.09 3.17 3.55
N GLY A 65 -9.97 2.63 2.35
CA GLY A 65 -11.05 1.95 1.65
C GLY A 65 -11.55 0.67 2.35
N SER A 66 -10.67 -0.02 3.09
CA SER A 66 -11.03 -1.20 3.89
C SER A 66 -11.61 -0.85 5.27
N GLY A 67 -11.51 0.42 5.71
CA GLY A 67 -11.92 0.86 7.04
C GLY A 67 -10.90 0.56 8.15
N GLU A 68 -9.70 0.09 7.83
CA GLU A 68 -8.60 -0.05 8.80
C GLU A 68 -8.10 1.31 9.28
N LEU A 69 -8.17 2.33 8.42
CA LEU A 69 -7.92 3.72 8.75
C LEU A 69 -9.16 4.58 8.50
N LEU A 70 -9.52 5.41 9.49
CA LEU A 70 -10.63 6.34 9.38
C LEU A 70 -10.11 7.76 9.12
N VAL A 71 -10.74 8.44 8.17
CA VAL A 71 -10.52 9.86 7.92
C VAL A 71 -11.62 10.63 8.61
N LEU A 72 -11.25 11.46 9.58
CA LEU A 72 -12.18 12.30 10.32
C LEU A 72 -11.96 13.76 9.92
N PRO A 73 -13.02 14.56 9.81
CA PRO A 73 -12.87 15.99 9.66
C PRO A 73 -12.11 16.56 10.86
N ALA A 74 -11.19 17.48 10.59
CA ALA A 74 -10.53 18.21 11.66
C ALA A 74 -11.58 18.96 12.49
N PRO A 75 -11.45 19.00 13.83
CA PRO A 75 -12.30 19.84 14.63
C PRO A 75 -12.14 21.30 14.18
N PRO A 76 -13.20 22.13 14.31
CA PRO A 76 -13.06 23.56 14.06
C PRO A 76 -11.92 24.08 14.91
N ALA A 77 -11.07 24.93 14.33
CA ALA A 77 -9.99 25.55 15.09
C ALA A 77 -10.61 26.21 16.32
N SER A 78 -10.29 25.69 17.51
CA SER A 78 -10.71 26.33 18.76
C SER A 78 -10.27 27.79 18.65
N PRO A 79 -11.17 28.76 18.86
CA PRO A 79 -10.73 30.14 18.97
C PRO A 79 -9.71 30.13 20.10
N SER A 80 -8.43 30.37 19.77
CA SER A 80 -7.38 30.57 20.76
C SER A 80 -7.99 31.46 21.82
N ALA A 81 -7.95 31.00 23.06
CA ALA A 81 -8.32 31.80 24.21
C ALA A 81 -7.43 33.05 24.18
N SER A 82 -7.91 34.11 23.52
CA SER A 82 -7.49 35.48 23.75
C SER A 82 -7.97 35.86 25.14
N SER A 83 -7.43 35.19 26.15
CA SER A 83 -7.53 35.61 27.53
C SER A 83 -6.49 36.70 27.73
N SER A 84 -6.96 37.94 27.58
CA SER A 84 -6.80 39.06 28.55
C SER A 84 -5.35 39.44 28.94
N GLN A 85 -4.89 40.69 28.97
CA GLN A 85 -5.43 41.99 29.41
C GLN A 85 -4.54 43.07 28.74
N HIS A 86 -4.94 44.23 28.22
CA HIS A 86 -5.82 45.31 28.68
C HIS A 86 -5.63 45.73 30.14
N SER A 87 -4.53 46.42 30.42
CA SER A 87 -4.48 47.79 30.98
C SER A 87 -3.04 48.28 31.05
#